data_AF-A0A3M7N4K5-F1
#
_entry.id   AF-A0A3M7N4K5-F1
#
_cell.length_a   1.000
_cell.length_b   1.000
_cell.length_c   1.000
_cell.angle_alpha   90.00
_cell.angle_beta   90.00
_cell.angle_gamma   90.00
#
_symmetry.space_group_name_H-M   'P 1'
#
loop_
_entity.id
_entity.type
_entity.pdbx_description
1 polymer ?
#
loop_
_entity_poly.entity_id
_entity_poly.type
_entity_poly.pdbx_seq_one_letter_code
_entity_poly.pdbx_strand_id
1 'polypeptide(L)'
;MLGGLLFAIWRFNEIVTLIPIIGMLAWFVHGFTNNNQLTPSFILVLFIVSVLACAWALATLLRLGSTRRSALFVAFIDLCFVGAFIAAVYYLRGIGHANCARFTSGSIFINLGPFGYYGAVGGSHWAVDLNKNCAMLKASWVFGIMNTVMFFFTFVLALFLHRHHEEKTVELTGNVFGNPHSASAASQLSTRRIEDARLTALRFFNASPDEYGLIFTANATAAIKLVADLFRDLESGFEYAYHDESHTSLVGVRELAVGGSRCFSTREELMRVLDPTDSTDSTDSTDNQDGRLPLLVAFPGQSNMTGRKFLQDHVAHVNKSRNRQERPIYTLLHGN
;
A
#
# COMPACT_ATOMS: atom_id res chain seq x y z
N MET A 1 -3.76 1.90 -8.38
CA MET A 1 -3.51 1.68 -6.93
C MET A 1 -4.76 1.16 -6.22
N LEU A 2 -5.96 1.69 -6.52
CA LEU A 2 -7.23 1.29 -5.91
C LEU A 2 -7.57 -0.21 -5.98
N GLY A 3 -7.40 -0.85 -7.15
CA GLY A 3 -7.74 -2.28 -7.32
C GLY A 3 -6.95 -3.24 -6.42
N GLY A 4 -5.67 -2.95 -6.17
CA GLY A 4 -4.85 -3.75 -5.26
C GLY A 4 -5.22 -3.55 -3.78
N LEU A 5 -5.65 -2.35 -3.41
CA LEU A 5 -6.14 -2.06 -2.06
C LEU A 5 -7.47 -2.78 -1.79
N LEU A 6 -8.42 -2.69 -2.72
CA LEU A 6 -9.70 -3.39 -2.62
C LEU A 6 -9.50 -4.91 -2.50
N PHE A 7 -8.63 -5.49 -3.33
CA PHE A 7 -8.30 -6.91 -3.23
C PHE A 7 -7.76 -7.29 -1.86
N ALA A 8 -6.84 -6.50 -1.28
CA ALA A 8 -6.28 -6.77 0.04
C ALA A 8 -7.33 -6.69 1.16
N ILE A 9 -8.26 -5.73 1.09
CA ILE A 9 -9.36 -5.60 2.06
C ILE A 9 -10.26 -6.84 2.03
N TRP A 10 -10.62 -7.32 0.84
CA TRP A 10 -11.43 -8.53 0.70
C TRP A 10 -10.71 -9.79 1.22
N ARG A 11 -9.40 -9.94 0.95
CA ARG A 11 -8.60 -11.02 1.54
C ARG A 11 -8.56 -10.99 3.06
N PHE A 12 -8.45 -9.80 3.65
CA PHE A 12 -8.50 -9.66 5.10
C PHE A 12 -9.86 -10.12 5.66
N ASN A 13 -10.96 -9.73 5.01
CA ASN A 13 -12.31 -10.14 5.42
C ASN A 13 -12.54 -11.66 5.27
N GLU A 14 -12.00 -12.29 4.22
CA GLU A 14 -11.99 -13.76 4.08
C GLU A 14 -11.31 -14.40 5.29
N ILE A 15 -10.09 -13.98 5.64
CA ILE A 15 -9.35 -14.54 6.79
C ILE A 15 -10.14 -14.38 8.10
N VAL A 16 -10.71 -13.20 8.35
CA VAL A 16 -11.49 -12.92 9.56
C VAL A 16 -12.70 -13.84 9.68
N THR A 17 -13.34 -14.20 8.57
CA THR A 17 -14.50 -15.12 8.59
C THR A 17 -14.13 -16.59 8.56
N LEU A 18 -12.95 -16.96 8.03
CA LEU A 18 -12.44 -18.34 8.00
C LEU A 18 -11.96 -18.82 9.38
N ILE A 19 -11.32 -17.95 10.16
CA ILE A 19 -10.78 -18.31 11.48
C ILE A 19 -11.87 -18.89 12.41
N PRO A 20 -13.07 -18.27 12.55
CA PRO A 20 -14.16 -18.85 13.31
C PRO A 20 -14.61 -20.23 12.83
N ILE A 21 -14.69 -20.45 11.51
CA ILE A 21 -15.07 -21.76 10.94
C ILE A 21 -14.04 -22.81 11.35
N ILE A 22 -12.75 -22.52 11.16
CA ILE A 22 -11.66 -23.43 11.50
C ILE A 22 -11.70 -23.75 12.99
N GLY A 23 -11.86 -22.75 13.86
CA GLY A 23 -11.92 -22.93 15.31
C GLY A 23 -13.11 -23.80 15.76
N MET A 24 -14.32 -23.48 15.28
CA MET A 24 -15.53 -24.23 15.64
C MET A 24 -15.48 -25.68 15.12
N LEU A 25 -15.05 -25.91 13.88
CA LEU A 25 -15.01 -27.25 13.30
C LEU A 25 -13.84 -28.09 13.81
N ALA A 26 -12.69 -27.48 14.13
CA ALA A 26 -11.58 -28.18 14.78
C ALA A 26 -11.99 -28.81 16.10
N TRP A 27 -12.85 -28.14 16.87
CA TRP A 27 -13.41 -28.69 18.11
C TRP A 27 -14.22 -29.97 17.87
N PHE A 28 -15.07 -29.99 16.83
CA PHE A 28 -15.80 -31.21 16.44
C PHE A 28 -14.85 -32.32 16.00
N VAL A 29 -13.89 -32.02 15.11
CA VAL A 29 -12.89 -32.98 14.63
C VAL A 29 -12.11 -33.60 15.79
N HIS A 30 -11.71 -32.78 16.78
CA HIS A 30 -11.01 -33.23 17.96
C HIS A 30 -11.86 -34.20 18.80
N GLY A 31 -13.14 -33.89 19.05
CA GLY A 31 -14.00 -34.79 19.80
C GLY A 31 -14.29 -36.11 19.08
N PHE A 32 -14.43 -36.12 17.75
CA PHE A 32 -14.54 -37.39 17.01
C PHE A 32 -13.26 -38.23 17.13
N THR A 33 -12.09 -37.58 17.00
CA THR A 33 -10.78 -38.23 17.14
C THR A 33 -10.58 -38.80 18.55
N ASN A 34 -10.95 -38.06 19.60
CA ASN A 34 -10.83 -38.50 20.99
C ASN A 34 -11.74 -39.69 21.33
N ASN A 35 -12.85 -39.85 20.61
CA ASN A 35 -13.73 -41.02 20.74
C ASN A 35 -13.38 -42.15 19.76
N ASN A 36 -12.25 -42.05 19.06
CA ASN A 36 -11.80 -43.00 18.03
C ASN A 36 -12.86 -43.26 16.93
N GLN A 37 -13.58 -42.21 16.53
CA GLN A 37 -14.61 -42.23 15.50
C GLN A 37 -14.21 -41.38 14.28
N LEU A 38 -14.68 -41.79 13.10
CA LEU A 38 -14.49 -41.02 11.88
C LEU A 38 -15.36 -39.75 11.93
N THR A 39 -14.76 -38.59 11.61
CA THR A 39 -15.51 -37.34 11.52
C THR A 39 -16.47 -37.41 10.32
N PRO A 40 -17.77 -37.08 10.49
CA PRO A 40 -18.71 -37.09 9.39
C PRO A 40 -18.31 -36.16 8.24
N SER A 41 -18.57 -36.59 7.00
CA SER A 41 -18.15 -35.85 5.80
C SER A 41 -18.70 -34.43 5.73
N PHE A 42 -19.91 -34.18 6.28
CA PHE A 42 -20.51 -32.85 6.29
C PHE A 42 -19.79 -31.82 7.19
N ILE A 43 -19.00 -32.28 8.16
CA ILE A 43 -18.10 -31.43 8.96
C ILE A 43 -16.73 -31.36 8.29
N LEU A 44 -16.21 -32.54 7.89
CA LEU A 44 -14.84 -32.68 7.42
C LEU A 44 -14.56 -31.88 6.15
N VAL A 45 -15.50 -31.87 5.19
CA VAL A 45 -15.32 -31.14 3.92
C VAL A 45 -15.20 -29.64 4.17
N LEU A 46 -16.10 -29.05 4.98
CA LEU A 46 -16.05 -27.62 5.29
C LEU A 46 -14.79 -27.25 6.09
N PHE A 47 -14.34 -28.12 6.99
CA PHE A 47 -13.11 -27.91 7.75
C PHE A 47 -11.86 -27.85 6.85
N ILE A 48 -11.67 -28.86 6.00
CA ILE A 48 -10.51 -28.94 5.10
C ILE A 48 -10.49 -27.76 4.14
N VAL A 49 -11.63 -27.45 3.51
CA VAL A 49 -11.74 -26.33 2.56
C VAL A 49 -11.41 -25.01 3.26
N SER A 50 -11.89 -24.78 4.48
CA SER A 50 -11.62 -23.55 5.22
C SER A 50 -10.15 -23.39 5.60
N VAL A 51 -9.47 -24.47 5.99
CA VAL A 51 -8.03 -24.45 6.31
C VAL A 51 -7.20 -24.11 5.08
N LEU A 52 -7.45 -24.78 3.95
CA LEU A 52 -6.74 -24.53 2.70
C LEU A 52 -7.02 -23.10 2.16
N ALA A 53 -8.28 -22.67 2.25
CA ALA A 53 -8.70 -21.33 1.85
C ALA A 53 -8.00 -20.25 2.70
N CYS A 54 -7.87 -20.46 4.01
CA CYS A 54 -7.21 -19.51 4.90
C CYS A 54 -5.71 -19.39 4.60
N ALA A 55 -5.03 -20.53 4.37
CA ALA A 55 -3.63 -20.54 3.98
C ALA A 55 -3.42 -19.82 2.65
N TRP A 56 -4.31 -20.03 1.69
CA TRP A 56 -4.30 -19.35 0.39
C TRP A 56 -4.56 -17.84 0.50
N ALA A 57 -5.59 -17.43 1.25
CA ALA A 57 -5.91 -16.02 1.48
C ALA A 57 -4.75 -15.28 2.17
N LEU A 58 -4.10 -15.93 3.15
CA LEU A 58 -2.92 -15.38 3.83
C LEU A 58 -1.72 -15.24 2.88
N ALA A 59 -1.43 -16.28 2.09
CA ALA A 59 -0.31 -16.26 1.14
C ALA A 59 -0.49 -15.18 0.06
N THR A 60 -1.71 -15.03 -0.47
CA THR A 60 -2.03 -14.02 -1.51
C THR A 60 -2.06 -12.59 -0.96
N LEU A 61 -2.39 -12.40 0.33
CA LEU A 61 -2.31 -11.12 1.02
C LEU A 61 -0.84 -10.70 1.26
N LEU A 62 -0.01 -11.59 1.80
CA LEU A 62 1.40 -11.30 2.10
C LEU A 62 2.24 -11.07 0.83
N ARG A 63 1.89 -11.74 -0.28
CA ARG A 63 2.62 -11.66 -1.55
C ARG A 63 1.91 -10.79 -2.60
N LEU A 64 1.23 -9.72 -2.18
CA LEU A 64 0.42 -8.86 -3.07
C LEU A 64 1.17 -8.38 -4.33
N GLY A 65 2.48 -8.11 -4.23
CA GLY A 65 3.32 -7.73 -5.37
C GLY A 65 3.53 -8.85 -6.40
N SER A 66 3.57 -10.11 -5.96
CA SER A 66 3.63 -11.27 -6.86
C SER A 66 2.25 -11.63 -7.40
N THR A 67 1.19 -11.48 -6.59
CA THR A 67 -0.21 -11.68 -6.98
C THR A 67 -0.60 -10.82 -8.19
N ARG A 68 -0.07 -9.59 -8.30
CA ARG A 68 -0.26 -8.71 -9.47
C ARG A 68 0.35 -9.26 -10.77
N ARG A 69 1.49 -9.96 -10.68
CA ARG A 69 2.18 -10.53 -11.84
C ARG A 69 1.51 -11.80 -12.37
N SER A 70 0.76 -12.51 -11.51
CA SER A 70 0.08 -13.77 -11.86
C SER A 70 -1.40 -13.72 -11.50
N ALA A 71 -2.08 -12.61 -11.78
CA ALA A 71 -3.47 -12.37 -11.39
C ALA A 71 -4.45 -13.41 -11.96
N LEU A 72 -4.21 -13.94 -13.16
CA LEU A 72 -5.03 -15.00 -13.77
C LEU A 72 -4.96 -16.32 -12.98
N PHE A 73 -3.76 -16.72 -12.53
CA PHE A 73 -3.60 -17.92 -11.69
C PHE A 73 -4.34 -17.76 -10.37
N VAL A 74 -4.29 -16.56 -9.79
CA VAL A 74 -4.99 -16.26 -8.54
C VAL A 74 -6.51 -16.34 -8.73
N ALA A 75 -7.04 -15.79 -9.82
CA ALA A 75 -8.45 -15.90 -10.18
C ALA A 75 -8.87 -17.37 -10.35
N PHE A 76 -8.08 -18.18 -11.05
CA PHE A 76 -8.37 -19.60 -11.22
C PHE A 76 -8.50 -20.34 -9.88
N ILE A 77 -7.55 -20.14 -8.96
CA ILE A 77 -7.59 -20.79 -7.65
C ILE A 77 -8.77 -20.30 -6.80
N ASP A 78 -9.09 -19.00 -6.83
CA ASP A 78 -10.25 -18.46 -6.12
C ASP A 78 -11.57 -19.09 -6.62
N LEU A 79 -11.70 -19.31 -7.94
CA LEU A 79 -12.85 -20.00 -8.51
C LEU A 79 -12.94 -21.46 -8.06
N CYS A 80 -11.81 -22.15 -7.93
CA CYS A 80 -11.78 -23.50 -7.35
C CYS A 80 -12.27 -23.49 -5.88
N PHE A 81 -11.89 -22.49 -5.08
CA PHE A 81 -12.42 -22.34 -3.72
C PHE A 81 -13.91 -22.03 -3.68
N VAL A 82 -14.44 -21.24 -4.62
CA VAL A 82 -15.90 -21.03 -4.77
C VAL A 82 -16.60 -22.39 -4.95
N GLY A 83 -16.13 -23.23 -5.88
CA GLY A 83 -16.69 -24.56 -6.10
C GLY A 83 -16.59 -25.46 -4.86
N ALA A 84 -15.44 -25.44 -4.17
CA ALA A 84 -15.20 -26.23 -2.97
C ALA A 84 -16.12 -25.80 -1.80
N PHE A 85 -16.33 -24.49 -1.59
CA PHE A 85 -17.26 -24.00 -0.57
C PHE A 85 -18.72 -24.30 -0.90
N ILE A 86 -19.13 -24.23 -2.17
CA ILE A 86 -20.48 -24.66 -2.58
C ILE A 86 -20.71 -26.12 -2.20
N ALA A 87 -19.75 -27.00 -2.51
CA ALA A 87 -19.83 -28.42 -2.13
C ALA A 87 -19.90 -28.59 -0.60
N ALA A 88 -19.04 -27.89 0.15
CA ALA A 88 -19.02 -27.95 1.61
C ALA A 88 -20.35 -27.51 2.24
N VAL A 89 -20.90 -26.37 1.79
CA VAL A 89 -22.19 -25.83 2.22
C VAL A 89 -23.34 -26.79 1.85
N TYR A 90 -23.26 -27.44 0.69
CA TYR A 90 -24.25 -28.41 0.25
C TYR A 90 -24.28 -29.66 1.13
N TYR A 91 -23.13 -30.17 1.58
CA TYR A 91 -23.08 -31.31 2.51
C TYR A 91 -23.64 -30.96 3.89
N LEU A 92 -23.45 -29.73 4.36
CA LEU A 92 -23.95 -29.27 5.66
C LEU A 92 -25.37 -28.68 5.61
N ARG A 93 -26.02 -28.63 4.44
CA ARG A 93 -27.32 -27.96 4.22
C ARG A 93 -28.45 -28.37 5.18
N GLY A 94 -28.41 -29.60 5.69
CA GLY A 94 -29.44 -30.09 6.61
C GLY A 94 -29.55 -29.27 7.91
N ILE A 95 -28.49 -28.54 8.31
CA ILE A 95 -28.52 -27.68 9.51
C ILE A 95 -29.32 -26.39 9.29
N GLY A 96 -29.54 -25.98 8.04
CA GLY A 96 -30.24 -24.74 7.70
C GLY A 96 -31.65 -24.66 8.32
N HIS A 97 -32.38 -25.78 8.26
CA HIS A 97 -33.74 -25.90 8.79
C HIS A 97 -33.81 -26.32 10.26
N ALA A 98 -32.68 -26.64 10.91
CA ALA A 98 -32.67 -27.08 12.30
C ALA A 98 -32.93 -25.90 13.26
N ASN A 99 -33.71 -26.17 14.32
CA ASN A 99 -33.98 -25.22 15.40
C ASN A 99 -33.01 -25.45 16.56
N CYS A 100 -31.96 -24.63 16.65
CA CYS A 100 -30.91 -24.77 17.66
C CYS A 100 -31.31 -24.29 19.07
N ALA A 101 -32.51 -23.74 19.27
CA ALA A 101 -33.03 -23.45 20.60
C ALA A 101 -33.59 -24.70 21.31
N ARG A 102 -33.99 -25.71 20.54
CA ARG A 102 -34.45 -27.03 21.04
C ARG A 102 -33.94 -28.14 20.13
N PHE A 103 -32.67 -28.50 20.30
CA PHE A 103 -32.02 -29.52 19.48
C PHE A 103 -32.24 -30.93 20.05
N THR A 104 -33.43 -31.50 19.83
CA THR A 104 -33.84 -32.81 20.40
C THR A 104 -34.18 -33.87 19.36
N SER A 105 -34.30 -33.50 18.08
CA SER A 105 -34.69 -34.42 17.00
C SER A 105 -34.09 -34.00 15.66
N GLY A 106 -34.00 -34.93 14.72
CA GLY A 106 -33.51 -34.70 13.36
C GLY A 106 -32.38 -35.64 12.95
N SER A 107 -32.17 -35.77 11.63
CA SER A 107 -31.11 -36.65 11.08
C SER A 107 -29.71 -36.22 11.52
N ILE A 108 -29.45 -34.92 11.59
CA ILE A 108 -28.16 -34.37 12.05
C ILE A 108 -27.95 -34.63 13.54
N PHE A 109 -29.01 -34.55 14.37
CA PHE A 109 -28.93 -34.85 15.79
C PHE A 109 -28.47 -36.29 16.05
N ILE A 110 -28.91 -37.25 15.23
CA ILE A 110 -28.50 -38.66 15.32
C ILE A 110 -27.08 -38.84 14.77
N ASN A 111 -26.77 -38.24 13.62
CA ASN A 111 -25.48 -38.40 12.92
C ASN A 111 -24.33 -37.59 13.54
N LEU A 112 -24.56 -36.83 14.61
CA LEU A 112 -23.53 -36.04 15.31
C LEU A 112 -22.66 -36.87 16.29
N GLY A 113 -22.89 -38.18 16.40
CA GLY A 113 -22.10 -39.09 17.23
C GLY A 113 -21.97 -38.59 18.68
N PRO A 114 -20.75 -38.32 19.18
CA PRO A 114 -20.50 -37.92 20.57
C PRO A 114 -21.04 -36.54 20.90
N PHE A 115 -21.44 -35.73 19.91
CA PHE A 115 -22.00 -34.39 20.08
C PHE A 115 -23.53 -34.34 19.94
N GLY A 116 -24.16 -35.46 19.63
CA GLY A 116 -25.59 -35.59 19.34
C GLY A 116 -26.28 -36.62 20.22
N TYR A 117 -27.25 -37.35 19.67
CA TYR A 117 -28.06 -38.34 20.39
C TYR A 117 -27.22 -39.36 21.17
N TYR A 118 -26.25 -40.00 20.51
CA TYR A 118 -25.41 -41.03 21.13
C TYR A 118 -24.56 -40.49 22.27
N GLY A 119 -24.05 -39.26 22.13
CA GLY A 119 -23.34 -38.56 23.19
C GLY A 119 -24.24 -38.21 24.38
N ALA A 120 -25.45 -37.71 24.12
CA ALA A 120 -26.40 -37.31 25.15
C ALA A 120 -26.89 -38.51 25.99
N VAL A 121 -27.19 -39.63 25.34
CA VAL A 121 -27.60 -40.87 26.03
C VAL A 121 -26.41 -41.54 26.73
N GLY A 122 -25.21 -41.45 26.14
CA GLY A 122 -23.98 -42.03 26.68
C GLY A 122 -23.30 -41.18 27.76
N GLY A 123 -23.86 -40.04 28.16
CA GLY A 123 -23.26 -39.15 29.17
C GLY A 123 -21.93 -38.53 28.74
N SER A 124 -21.72 -38.27 27.45
CA SER A 124 -20.48 -37.67 26.95
C SER A 124 -20.38 -36.21 27.38
N HIS A 125 -19.16 -35.77 27.78
CA HIS A 125 -18.92 -34.36 28.10
C HIS A 125 -19.04 -33.43 26.88
N TRP A 126 -19.01 -33.99 25.66
CA TRP A 126 -19.15 -33.26 24.40
C TRP A 126 -20.62 -32.91 24.07
N ALA A 127 -21.58 -33.62 24.66
CA ALA A 127 -23.03 -33.41 24.45
C ALA A 127 -23.72 -32.68 25.61
N VAL A 128 -22.96 -32.02 26.50
CA VAL A 128 -23.51 -31.26 27.64
C VAL A 128 -24.46 -30.15 27.17
N ASP A 129 -24.09 -29.42 26.11
CA ASP A 129 -24.91 -28.36 25.51
C ASP A 129 -25.22 -28.64 24.04
N LEU A 130 -26.23 -29.48 23.80
CA LEU A 130 -26.71 -29.82 22.45
C LEU A 130 -27.12 -28.60 21.62
N ASN A 131 -27.75 -27.60 22.26
CA ASN A 131 -28.17 -26.36 21.61
C ASN A 131 -26.96 -25.55 21.10
N LYS A 132 -25.88 -25.50 21.88
CA LYS A 132 -24.63 -24.85 21.51
C LYS A 132 -23.98 -25.57 20.32
N ASN A 133 -23.92 -26.90 20.35
CA ASN A 133 -23.37 -27.71 19.27
C ASN A 133 -24.10 -27.45 17.94
N CYS A 134 -25.44 -27.39 17.97
CA CYS A 134 -26.25 -27.02 16.81
C CYS A 134 -25.94 -25.60 16.32
N ALA A 135 -25.88 -24.62 17.24
CA ALA A 135 -25.61 -23.23 16.89
C ALA A 135 -24.23 -23.04 16.25
N MET A 136 -23.19 -23.74 16.73
CA MET A 136 -21.84 -23.71 16.16
C MET A 136 -21.81 -24.26 14.72
N LEU A 137 -22.51 -25.37 14.45
CA LEU A 137 -22.60 -25.93 13.09
C LEU A 137 -23.41 -25.01 12.16
N LYS A 138 -24.49 -24.41 12.66
CA LYS A 138 -25.30 -23.46 11.89
C LYS A 138 -24.52 -22.18 11.57
N ALA A 139 -23.75 -21.67 12.53
CA ALA A 139 -22.86 -20.54 12.30
C ALA A 139 -21.77 -20.88 11.27
N SER A 140 -21.14 -22.05 11.39
CA SER A 140 -20.13 -22.52 10.41
C SER A 140 -20.70 -22.63 9.00
N TRP A 141 -21.94 -23.11 8.87
CA TRP A 141 -22.65 -23.17 7.59
C TRP A 141 -22.89 -21.78 6.98
N VAL A 142 -23.35 -20.82 7.78
CA VAL A 142 -23.57 -19.43 7.33
C VAL A 142 -22.25 -18.76 6.92
N PHE A 143 -21.19 -18.93 7.71
CA PHE A 143 -19.86 -18.39 7.36
C PHE A 143 -19.28 -19.05 6.10
N GLY A 144 -19.59 -20.33 5.83
CA GLY A 144 -19.25 -20.99 4.56
C GLY A 144 -19.93 -20.35 3.35
N ILE A 145 -21.21 -19.96 3.48
CA ILE A 145 -21.93 -19.22 2.43
C ILE A 145 -21.29 -17.84 2.21
N MET A 146 -21.00 -17.11 3.29
CA MET A 146 -20.33 -15.81 3.22
C MET A 146 -18.98 -15.91 2.50
N ASN A 147 -18.16 -16.91 2.84
CA ASN A 147 -16.88 -17.14 2.18
C ASN A 147 -17.03 -17.51 0.71
N THR A 148 -18.05 -18.27 0.34
CA THR A 148 -18.35 -18.54 -1.09
C THR A 148 -18.51 -17.24 -1.88
N VAL A 149 -19.25 -16.27 -1.31
CA VAL A 149 -19.48 -14.96 -1.93
C VAL A 149 -18.19 -14.12 -1.94
N MET A 150 -17.44 -14.10 -0.84
CA MET A 150 -16.18 -13.34 -0.76
C MET A 150 -15.14 -13.83 -1.76
N PHE A 151 -14.94 -15.15 -1.89
CA PHE A 151 -14.05 -15.75 -2.88
C PHE A 151 -14.49 -15.46 -4.32
N PHE A 152 -15.80 -15.36 -4.57
CA PHE A 152 -16.30 -14.94 -5.87
C PHE A 152 -15.96 -13.47 -6.18
N PHE A 153 -16.08 -12.59 -5.19
CA PHE A 153 -15.67 -11.19 -5.35
C PHE A 153 -14.17 -11.05 -5.58
N THR A 154 -13.32 -11.79 -4.85
CA THR A 154 -11.87 -11.76 -5.06
C THR A 154 -11.46 -12.35 -6.39
N PHE A 155 -12.14 -13.38 -6.88
CA PHE A 155 -12.03 -13.88 -8.26
C PHE A 155 -12.29 -12.77 -9.30
N VAL A 156 -13.42 -12.07 -9.20
CA VAL A 156 -13.78 -11.00 -10.15
C VAL A 156 -12.74 -9.87 -10.09
N LEU A 157 -12.32 -9.45 -8.89
CA LEU A 157 -11.30 -8.42 -8.71
C LEU A 157 -9.94 -8.84 -9.30
N ALA A 158 -9.55 -10.11 -9.17
CA ALA A 158 -8.34 -10.64 -9.78
C ALA A 158 -8.39 -10.61 -11.31
N LEU A 159 -9.55 -10.88 -11.92
CA LEU A 159 -9.75 -10.74 -13.37
C LEU A 159 -9.65 -9.28 -13.84
N PHE A 160 -10.27 -8.34 -13.11
CA PHE A 160 -10.12 -6.91 -13.42
C PHE A 160 -8.67 -6.45 -13.35
N LEU A 161 -7.93 -6.92 -12.34
CA LEU A 161 -6.51 -6.63 -12.18
C LEU A 161 -5.68 -7.19 -13.35
N HIS A 162 -6.00 -8.39 -13.82
CA HIS A 162 -5.34 -8.99 -14.98
C HIS A 162 -5.55 -8.18 -16.27
N ARG A 163 -6.81 -7.81 -16.57
CA ARG A 163 -7.14 -7.04 -17.79
C ARG A 163 -6.42 -5.70 -17.86
N HIS A 164 -6.37 -4.97 -16.75
CA HIS A 164 -5.66 -3.68 -16.71
C HIS A 164 -4.14 -3.82 -16.85
N HIS A 165 -3.55 -4.93 -16.37
CA HIS A 165 -2.14 -5.19 -16.60
C HIS A 165 -1.86 -5.56 -18.05
N GLU A 166 -2.72 -6.35 -18.70
CA GLU A 166 -2.59 -6.69 -20.11
C GLU A 166 -2.65 -5.45 -21.01
N GLU A 167 -3.61 -4.54 -20.80
CA GLU A 167 -3.74 -3.30 -21.57
C GLU A 167 -2.44 -2.48 -21.59
N LYS A 168 -1.80 -2.31 -20.42
CA LYS A 168 -0.52 -1.59 -20.33
C LYS A 168 0.63 -2.33 -21.01
N THR A 169 0.67 -3.66 -20.88
CA THR A 169 1.71 -4.44 -21.54
C THR A 169 1.53 -4.45 -23.06
N VAL A 170 0.31 -4.55 -23.57
CA VAL A 170 0.00 -4.49 -25.01
C VAL A 170 0.34 -3.11 -25.58
N GLU A 171 0.17 -2.03 -24.82
CA GLU A 171 0.62 -0.72 -25.28
C GLU A 171 2.14 -0.65 -25.45
N LEU A 172 2.91 -1.23 -24.51
CA LEU A 172 4.37 -1.24 -24.53
C LEU A 172 4.98 -2.27 -25.49
N THR A 173 4.32 -3.40 -25.72
CA THR A 173 4.80 -4.46 -26.63
C THR A 173 4.21 -4.36 -28.04
N GLY A 174 3.05 -3.72 -28.20
CA GLY A 174 2.37 -3.53 -29.48
C GLY A 174 2.78 -2.26 -30.23
N ASN A 175 3.45 -1.32 -29.56
CA ASN A 175 3.99 -0.12 -30.18
C ASN A 175 5.51 -0.10 -30.08
N VAL A 176 6.17 0.26 -31.19
CA VAL A 176 7.59 0.59 -31.17
C VAL A 176 7.71 2.05 -30.74
N PHE A 177 8.18 2.28 -29.52
CA PHE A 177 8.54 3.61 -29.05
C PHE A 177 9.98 3.91 -29.44
N GLY A 178 10.17 4.96 -30.23
CA GLY A 178 11.50 5.40 -30.68
C GLY A 178 12.12 6.39 -29.71
N ASN A 179 13.43 6.60 -29.85
CA ASN A 179 14.09 7.74 -29.22
C ASN A 179 13.42 9.05 -29.70
N PRO A 180 12.91 9.93 -28.82
CA PRO A 180 12.20 11.17 -29.18
C PRO A 180 13.02 12.16 -30.01
N HIS A 181 14.33 11.94 -30.16
CA HIS A 181 15.22 12.74 -31.02
C HIS A 181 15.33 12.22 -32.47
N SER A 182 14.58 11.18 -32.84
CA SER A 182 14.55 10.65 -34.20
C SER A 182 13.35 11.19 -35.00
N ALA A 183 13.43 11.29 -36.32
CA ALA A 183 12.30 11.77 -37.14
C ALA A 183 11.28 10.67 -37.52
N SER A 184 11.34 9.48 -36.90
CA SER A 184 10.49 8.33 -37.26
C SER A 184 9.09 8.42 -36.65
N ALA A 185 8.12 7.71 -37.23
CA ALA A 185 6.75 7.63 -36.71
C ALA A 185 6.70 7.10 -35.25
N ALA A 186 7.55 6.12 -34.93
CA ALA A 186 7.77 5.59 -33.59
C ALA A 186 8.26 6.65 -32.60
N SER A 187 9.10 7.58 -33.06
CA SER A 187 9.61 8.69 -32.26
C SER A 187 8.54 9.75 -32.00
N GLN A 188 7.76 10.12 -33.02
CA GLN A 188 6.66 11.07 -32.85
C GLN A 188 5.61 10.56 -31.85
N LEU A 189 5.36 9.25 -31.84
CA LEU A 189 4.49 8.61 -30.85
C LEU A 189 5.06 8.77 -29.43
N SER A 190 6.36 8.50 -29.23
CA SER A 190 7.05 8.74 -27.95
C SER A 190 6.95 10.20 -27.51
N THR A 191 7.22 11.15 -28.42
CA THR A 191 7.16 12.59 -28.11
C THR A 191 5.76 13.01 -27.67
N ARG A 192 4.70 12.57 -28.37
CA ARG A 192 3.32 12.85 -27.96
C ARG A 192 3.01 12.30 -26.57
N ARG A 193 3.43 11.05 -26.28
CA ARG A 193 3.24 10.45 -24.94
C ARG A 193 3.99 11.19 -23.84
N ILE A 194 5.21 11.66 -24.13
CA ILE A 194 6.01 12.47 -23.20
C ILE A 194 5.32 13.81 -22.93
N GLU A 195 4.78 14.47 -23.96
CA GLU A 195 4.05 15.74 -23.81
C GLU A 195 2.72 15.57 -23.04
N ASP A 196 1.97 14.50 -23.31
CA ASP A 196 0.77 14.18 -22.53
C ASP A 196 1.10 13.95 -21.03
N ALA A 197 2.18 13.21 -20.76
CA ALA A 197 2.66 12.98 -19.40
C ALA A 197 3.10 14.28 -18.72
N ARG A 198 3.81 15.15 -19.47
CA ARG A 198 4.26 16.47 -19.00
C ARG A 198 3.08 17.35 -18.60
N LEU A 199 2.08 17.48 -19.47
CA LEU A 199 0.87 18.28 -19.20
C LEU A 199 0.07 17.72 -18.03
N THR A 200 -0.02 16.40 -17.90
CA THR A 200 -0.70 15.75 -16.78
C THR A 200 -0.01 16.04 -15.45
N ALA A 201 1.32 15.95 -15.42
CA ALA A 201 2.10 16.27 -14.22
C ALA A 201 2.02 17.75 -13.84
N LEU A 202 2.10 18.68 -14.80
CA LEU A 202 1.94 20.11 -14.54
C LEU A 202 0.54 20.44 -13.97
N ARG A 203 -0.52 19.85 -14.52
CA ARG A 203 -1.88 19.98 -13.99
C ARG A 203 -2.00 19.46 -12.56
N PHE A 204 -1.33 18.36 -12.22
CA PHE A 204 -1.33 17.83 -10.86
C PHE A 204 -0.74 18.83 -9.85
N PHE A 205 0.32 19.55 -10.23
CA PHE A 205 0.92 20.61 -9.42
C PHE A 205 0.24 21.97 -9.55
N ASN A 206 -0.86 22.06 -10.32
CA ASN A 206 -1.54 23.32 -10.66
C ASN A 206 -0.56 24.37 -11.24
N ALA A 207 0.40 23.91 -12.06
CA ALA A 207 1.44 24.72 -12.69
C ALA A 207 1.11 24.97 -14.17
N SER A 208 1.19 26.22 -14.61
CA SER A 208 1.01 26.58 -16.02
C SER A 208 2.25 26.17 -16.85
N PRO A 209 2.09 25.54 -18.03
CA PRO A 209 3.21 25.24 -18.91
C PRO A 209 3.93 26.49 -19.45
N ASP A 210 3.26 27.65 -19.43
CA ASP A 210 3.84 28.92 -19.89
C ASP A 210 4.81 29.53 -18.85
N GLU A 211 4.67 29.15 -17.58
CA GLU A 211 5.48 29.66 -16.46
C GLU A 211 6.46 28.61 -15.91
N TYR A 212 6.12 27.33 -16.00
CA TYR A 212 6.86 26.24 -15.37
C TYR A 212 7.36 25.21 -16.39
N GLY A 213 8.67 24.99 -16.37
CA GLY A 213 9.29 23.85 -17.04
C GLY A 213 9.19 22.57 -16.20
N LEU A 214 8.99 21.44 -16.88
CA LEU A 214 9.08 20.10 -16.26
C LEU A 214 10.23 19.33 -16.90
N ILE A 215 11.09 18.70 -16.11
CA ILE A 215 12.24 17.94 -16.64
C ILE A 215 12.14 16.52 -16.09
N PHE A 216 12.08 15.54 -16.99
CA PHE A 216 12.11 14.13 -16.61
C PHE A 216 13.56 13.71 -16.34
N THR A 217 13.80 13.14 -15.18
CA THR A 217 15.10 12.58 -14.78
C THR A 217 14.93 11.10 -14.44
N ALA A 218 16.04 10.37 -14.36
CA ALA A 218 16.01 8.94 -14.05
C ALA A 218 15.45 8.63 -12.64
N ASN A 219 15.69 9.52 -11.67
CA ASN A 219 15.20 9.42 -10.30
C ASN A 219 15.35 10.77 -9.57
N ALA A 220 14.84 10.85 -8.33
CA ALA A 220 14.92 12.06 -7.52
C ALA A 220 16.37 12.52 -7.23
N THR A 221 17.30 11.59 -6.99
CA THR A 221 18.71 11.92 -6.77
C THR A 221 19.33 12.59 -8.00
N ALA A 222 19.02 12.12 -9.21
CA ALA A 222 19.48 12.72 -10.45
C ALA A 222 18.91 14.14 -10.65
N ALA A 223 17.64 14.37 -10.28
CA ALA A 223 17.06 15.71 -10.29
C ALA A 223 17.75 16.67 -9.31
N ILE A 224 17.98 16.22 -8.07
CA ILE A 224 18.67 17.01 -7.04
C ILE A 224 20.09 17.33 -7.48
N LYS A 225 20.81 16.34 -8.04
CA LYS A 225 22.16 16.55 -8.56
C LYS A 225 22.18 17.54 -9.71
N LEU A 226 21.23 17.47 -10.64
CA LEU A 226 21.13 18.43 -11.74
C LEU A 226 21.00 19.87 -11.21
N VAL A 227 20.12 20.09 -10.23
CA VAL A 227 19.98 21.41 -9.58
C VAL A 227 21.29 21.82 -8.90
N ALA A 228 21.91 20.92 -8.13
CA ALA A 228 23.15 21.22 -7.42
C ALA A 228 24.33 21.56 -8.37
N ASP A 229 24.46 20.82 -9.48
CA ASP A 229 25.48 21.08 -10.50
C ASP A 229 25.26 22.47 -11.15
N LEU A 230 24.01 22.86 -11.43
CA LEU A 230 23.70 24.20 -11.95
C LEU A 230 24.10 25.32 -10.98
N PHE A 231 23.91 25.14 -9.67
CA PHE A 231 24.32 26.11 -8.66
C PHE A 231 25.84 26.13 -8.45
N ARG A 232 26.51 24.99 -8.53
CA ARG A 232 27.97 24.89 -8.44
C ARG A 232 28.65 25.62 -9.60
N ASP A 233 28.09 25.50 -10.80
CA ASP A 233 28.67 26.06 -12.02
C ASP A 233 28.42 27.58 -12.17
N LEU A 234 27.74 28.21 -11.21
CA LEU A 234 27.69 29.67 -11.09
C LEU A 234 29.10 30.20 -10.75
N GLU A 235 29.54 31.29 -11.39
CA GLU A 235 30.88 31.87 -11.17
C GLU A 235 31.14 32.24 -9.70
N SER A 236 30.10 32.68 -8.99
CA SER A 236 30.17 33.00 -7.57
C SER A 236 30.10 31.76 -6.65
N GLY A 237 29.63 30.61 -7.15
CA GLY A 237 29.16 29.50 -6.31
C GLY A 237 27.88 29.85 -5.53
N PHE A 238 27.58 29.08 -4.49
CA PHE A 238 26.36 29.23 -3.69
C PHE A 238 26.55 28.83 -2.22
N GLU A 239 25.65 29.33 -1.37
CA GLU A 239 25.46 28.87 0.02
C GLU A 239 24.29 27.90 0.10
N TYR A 240 24.37 26.91 0.99
CA TYR A 240 23.34 25.89 1.12
C TYR A 240 22.77 25.80 2.54
N ALA A 241 21.45 25.77 2.65
CA ALA A 241 20.75 25.52 3.90
C ALA A 241 19.82 24.33 3.76
N TYR A 242 19.88 23.34 4.64
CA TYR A 242 19.02 22.16 4.56
C TYR A 242 18.44 21.75 5.91
N HIS A 243 17.24 21.17 5.86
CA HIS A 243 16.59 20.62 7.04
C HIS A 243 17.25 19.29 7.45
N ASP A 244 17.44 19.03 8.74
CA ASP A 244 18.00 17.77 9.26
C ASP A 244 17.20 16.51 8.87
N GLU A 245 15.87 16.61 8.76
CA GLU A 245 14.98 15.54 8.29
C GLU A 245 14.98 15.34 6.76
N SER A 246 15.90 15.97 6.03
CA SER A 246 16.00 15.80 4.58
C SER A 246 16.53 14.42 4.18
N HIS A 247 16.06 13.89 3.05
CA HIS A 247 16.61 12.67 2.47
C HIS A 247 18.13 12.82 2.18
N THR A 248 18.89 11.73 2.28
CA THR A 248 20.36 11.74 2.15
C THR A 248 20.86 12.38 0.85
N SER A 249 20.08 12.28 -0.23
CA SER A 249 20.37 12.94 -1.51
C SER A 249 20.35 14.47 -1.42
N LEU A 250 19.50 15.06 -0.58
CA LEU A 250 19.47 16.50 -0.32
C LEU A 250 20.65 16.91 0.57
N VAL A 251 20.99 16.09 1.57
CA VAL A 251 22.13 16.34 2.46
C VAL A 251 23.44 16.36 1.68
N GLY A 252 23.60 15.48 0.69
CA GLY A 252 24.82 15.40 -0.14
C GLY A 252 25.13 16.66 -0.94
N VAL A 253 24.14 17.52 -1.21
CA VAL A 253 24.35 18.81 -1.92
C VAL A 253 25.31 19.73 -1.17
N ARG A 254 25.42 19.57 0.15
CA ARG A 254 26.31 20.39 1.00
C ARG A 254 27.78 20.38 0.57
N GLU A 255 28.24 19.27 0.00
CA GLU A 255 29.64 19.11 -0.44
C GLU A 255 29.95 19.94 -1.69
N LEU A 256 28.92 20.41 -2.40
CA LEU A 256 29.06 21.24 -3.61
C LEU A 256 28.97 22.75 -3.31
N ALA A 257 28.57 23.13 -2.09
CA ALA A 257 28.34 24.51 -1.70
C ALA A 257 29.64 25.19 -1.23
N VAL A 258 30.28 25.93 -2.14
CA VAL A 258 31.55 26.64 -1.86
C VAL A 258 31.40 27.72 -0.77
N GLY A 259 30.23 28.36 -0.68
CA GLY A 259 29.90 29.34 0.37
C GLY A 259 29.64 28.72 1.75
N GLY A 260 29.75 27.40 1.86
CA GLY A 260 29.45 26.65 3.07
C GLY A 260 27.99 26.20 3.15
N SER A 261 27.73 25.36 4.15
CA SER A 261 26.40 24.79 4.38
C SER A 261 25.95 24.93 5.82
N ARG A 262 24.65 25.10 6.03
CA ARG A 262 24.02 25.20 7.36
C ARG A 262 22.86 24.20 7.46
N CYS A 263 22.90 23.38 8.51
CA CYS A 263 21.79 22.51 8.85
C CYS A 263 20.84 23.26 9.80
N PHE A 264 19.53 23.13 9.59
CA PHE A 264 18.53 23.64 10.52
C PHE A 264 17.51 22.54 10.86
N SER A 265 17.02 22.56 12.08
CA SER A 265 15.99 21.64 12.60
C SER A 265 14.72 22.40 12.99
N THR A 266 14.87 23.69 13.31
CA THR A 266 13.78 24.53 13.82
C THR A 266 13.52 25.74 12.94
N ARG A 267 12.34 26.34 13.14
CA ARG A 267 11.94 27.57 12.45
C ARG A 267 12.86 28.73 12.82
N GLU A 268 13.25 28.82 14.08
CA GLU A 268 14.12 29.87 14.60
C GLU A 268 15.53 29.80 14.00
N GLU A 269 16.01 28.59 13.72
CA GLU A 269 17.27 28.38 12.99
C GLU A 269 17.14 28.77 11.52
N LEU A 270 16.04 28.38 10.86
CA LEU A 270 15.80 28.84 9.49
C LEU A 270 15.77 30.37 9.40
N MET A 271 15.11 31.04 10.34
CA MET A 271 15.06 32.51 10.38
C MET A 271 16.45 33.13 10.59
N ARG A 272 17.30 32.52 11.44
CA ARG A 272 18.70 32.97 11.61
C ARG A 272 19.55 32.75 10.35
N VAL A 273 19.25 31.71 9.57
CA VAL A 273 19.92 31.45 8.29
C VAL A 273 19.47 32.46 7.23
N LEU A 274 18.18 32.77 7.18
CA LEU A 274 17.62 33.72 6.24
C LEU A 274 18.07 35.14 6.59
N ASP A 275 17.90 35.59 7.84
CA ASP A 275 18.22 36.93 8.33
C ASP A 275 19.34 36.86 9.39
N PRO A 276 20.61 36.71 8.99
CA PRO A 276 21.73 36.79 9.93
C PRO A 276 21.81 38.23 10.46
N THR A 277 21.39 38.45 11.71
CA THR A 277 21.67 39.71 12.41
C THR A 277 23.17 39.82 12.61
N ASP A 278 23.77 40.92 12.15
CA ASP A 278 25.17 41.25 12.44
C ASP A 278 25.38 41.31 13.95
N SER A 279 25.83 40.22 14.54
CA SER A 279 26.30 40.19 15.91
C SER A 279 27.49 39.24 16.03
N THR A 280 28.64 39.90 16.18
CA THR A 280 29.90 39.45 16.81
C THR A 280 30.68 38.32 16.12
N ASP A 281 31.49 38.69 15.13
CA ASP A 281 32.96 38.73 15.30
C ASP A 281 33.58 39.51 14.13
N SER A 282 33.74 40.81 14.36
CA SER A 282 34.55 41.68 13.52
C SER A 282 36.02 41.51 13.91
N THR A 283 36.76 40.67 13.19
CA THR A 283 38.19 40.92 12.94
C THR A 283 38.51 40.65 11.48
N ASP A 284 38.87 41.74 10.80
CA ASP A 284 39.54 41.84 9.51
C ASP A 284 38.88 41.21 8.28
N SER A 285 38.15 42.05 7.53
CA SER A 285 38.63 42.48 6.21
C SER A 285 37.70 43.55 5.63
N THR A 286 38.28 44.73 5.40
CA THR A 286 37.90 45.62 4.31
C THR A 286 37.90 44.83 3.00
N ASP A 287 36.76 44.71 2.31
CA ASP A 287 36.55 45.06 0.90
C ASP A 287 35.19 44.52 0.37
N ASN A 288 34.49 45.32 -0.43
CA ASN A 288 33.29 45.01 -1.23
C ASN A 288 31.94 44.66 -0.54
N GLN A 289 31.04 45.65 -0.49
CA GLN A 289 29.58 45.45 -0.41
C GLN A 289 28.95 44.98 -1.75
N ASP A 290 29.72 44.33 -2.62
CA ASP A 290 29.19 43.71 -3.84
C ASP A 290 29.02 42.18 -3.62
N GLY A 291 27.76 41.73 -3.60
CA GLY A 291 27.37 40.36 -3.97
C GLY A 291 27.46 39.26 -2.90
N ARG A 292 26.53 39.21 -1.95
CA ARG A 292 26.28 37.98 -1.17
C ARG A 292 25.92 36.83 -2.11
N LEU A 293 26.53 35.65 -1.89
CA LEU A 293 26.28 34.44 -2.68
C LEU A 293 24.78 34.09 -2.73
N PRO A 294 24.30 33.46 -3.81
CA PRO A 294 22.93 32.93 -3.84
C PRO A 294 22.74 31.87 -2.75
N LEU A 295 21.60 31.92 -2.06
CA LEU A 295 21.22 30.92 -1.04
C LEU A 295 20.28 29.90 -1.64
N LEU A 296 20.64 28.62 -1.55
CA LEU A 296 19.71 27.52 -1.84
C LEU A 296 19.21 26.91 -0.52
N VAL A 297 17.92 27.07 -0.24
CA VAL A 297 17.27 26.50 0.94
C VAL A 297 16.51 25.24 0.56
N ALA A 298 16.81 24.11 1.18
CA ALA A 298 16.23 22.82 0.85
C ALA A 298 15.52 22.18 2.05
N PHE A 299 14.34 21.62 1.83
CA PHE A 299 13.59 20.91 2.85
C PHE A 299 12.61 19.92 2.22
N PRO A 300 12.24 18.84 2.94
CA PRO A 300 11.25 17.90 2.45
C PRO A 300 9.85 18.52 2.53
N GLY A 301 8.97 18.20 1.57
CA GLY A 301 7.55 18.54 1.67
C GLY A 301 6.89 17.81 2.83
N GLN A 302 7.28 16.56 3.05
CA GLN A 302 6.90 15.73 4.19
C GLN A 302 8.11 14.90 4.67
N SER A 303 8.33 14.76 5.97
CA SER A 303 9.37 13.91 6.52
C SER A 303 9.11 12.43 6.28
N ASN A 304 10.11 11.68 5.83
CA ASN A 304 10.03 10.21 5.74
C ASN A 304 10.03 9.53 7.11
N MET A 305 10.60 10.18 8.13
CA MET A 305 10.75 9.60 9.47
C MET A 305 9.56 9.95 10.37
N THR A 306 9.13 11.21 10.36
CA THR A 306 8.10 11.71 11.30
C THR A 306 6.75 11.95 10.64
N GLY A 307 6.68 11.98 9.30
CA GLY A 307 5.47 12.32 8.55
C GLY A 307 5.07 13.80 8.65
N ARG A 308 5.85 14.65 9.32
CA ARG A 308 5.59 16.09 9.47
C ARG A 308 5.70 16.82 8.13
N LYS A 309 4.81 17.79 7.88
CA LYS A 309 4.81 18.61 6.66
C LYS A 309 5.43 19.98 6.94
N PHE A 310 6.34 20.42 6.08
CA PHE A 310 7.10 21.67 6.24
C PHE A 310 6.71 22.75 5.22
N LEU A 311 5.92 22.39 4.20
CA LEU A 311 5.66 23.24 3.04
C LEU A 311 5.08 24.61 3.40
N GLN A 312 4.06 24.66 4.26
CA GLN A 312 3.29 25.90 4.48
C GLN A 312 4.06 26.89 5.35
N ASP A 313 4.74 26.41 6.39
CA ASP A 313 5.48 27.25 7.32
C ASP A 313 6.78 27.76 6.67
N HIS A 314 7.60 26.88 6.09
CA HIS A 314 8.93 27.28 5.62
C HIS A 314 8.86 28.16 4.36
N VAL A 315 8.00 27.84 3.38
CA VAL A 315 7.88 28.61 2.13
C VAL A 315 7.44 30.06 2.39
N ALA A 316 6.49 30.28 3.31
CA ALA A 316 6.02 31.62 3.64
C ALA A 316 7.14 32.53 4.18
N HIS A 317 8.06 31.97 4.98
CA HIS A 317 9.19 32.71 5.53
C HIS A 317 10.26 32.97 4.48
N VAL A 318 10.62 31.95 3.70
CA VAL A 318 11.60 32.13 2.61
C VAL A 318 11.10 33.20 1.63
N ASN A 319 9.83 33.18 1.24
CA ASN A 319 9.26 34.20 0.36
C ASN A 319 9.26 35.60 0.98
N LYS A 320 9.03 35.71 2.31
CA LYS A 320 9.08 37.00 3.02
C LYS A 320 10.49 37.58 3.06
N SER A 321 11.51 36.75 3.31
CA SER A 321 12.91 37.19 3.32
C SER A 321 13.43 37.48 1.91
N ARG A 322 12.98 36.71 0.90
CA ARG A 322 13.33 36.96 -0.51
C ARG A 322 12.94 38.36 -1.00
N ASN A 323 11.85 38.93 -0.48
CA ASN A 323 11.41 40.28 -0.83
C ASN A 323 12.13 41.39 -0.05
N ARG A 324 12.88 41.05 1.00
CA ARG A 324 13.55 42.01 1.90
C ARG A 324 15.05 42.14 1.64
N GLN A 325 15.68 41.07 1.16
CA GLN A 325 17.12 41.01 0.97
C GLN A 325 17.50 41.24 -0.50
N GLU A 326 18.64 41.87 -0.71
CA GLU A 326 19.23 42.05 -2.05
C GLU A 326 19.98 40.80 -2.54
N ARG A 327 20.00 39.70 -1.78
CA ARG A 327 20.62 38.42 -2.20
C ARG A 327 19.59 37.51 -2.90
N PRO A 328 19.98 36.75 -3.96
CA PRO A 328 19.12 35.74 -4.54
C PRO A 328 18.88 34.57 -3.57
N ILE A 329 17.61 34.23 -3.31
CA ILE A 329 17.21 33.08 -2.47
C ILE A 329 16.32 32.13 -3.28
N TYR A 330 16.74 30.88 -3.35
CA TYR A 330 16.06 29.80 -4.06
C TYR A 330 15.61 28.71 -3.09
N THR A 331 14.55 28.00 -3.46
CA THR A 331 14.00 26.91 -2.64
C THR A 331 14.00 25.61 -3.43
N LEU A 332 14.59 24.56 -2.84
CA LEU A 332 14.56 23.20 -3.35
C LEU A 332 13.66 22.34 -2.47
N LEU A 333 12.48 22.02 -2.98
CA LEU A 333 11.50 21.18 -2.30
C LEU A 333 11.64 19.72 -2.74
N HIS A 334 11.79 18.81 -1.78
CA HIS A 334 11.75 17.37 -2.05
C HIS A 334 10.35 16.80 -1.75
N GLY A 335 9.61 16.41 -2.79
CA GLY A 335 8.31 15.75 -2.66
C GLY A 335 8.45 14.27 -2.32
N ASN A 336 7.64 13.80 -1.35
CA ASN A 336 7.51 12.38 -0.98
C ASN A 336 6.22 11.77 -1.52
#